data_AF-A0A1Y6EEF1-F1
#
_entry.id   AF-A0A1Y6EEF1-F1
#
_cell.length_a   1.000
_cell.length_b   1.000
_cell.length_c   1.000
_cell.angle_alpha   90.00
_cell.angle_beta   90.00
_cell.angle_gamma   90.00
#
_symmetry.space_group_name_H-M   'P 1'
#
loop_
_entity.id
_entity.type
_entity.pdbx_description
1 polymer ?
#
loop_
_entity_poly.entity_id
_entity_poly.type
_entity_poly.pdbx_seq_one_letter_code
_entity_poly.pdbx_strand_id
1 'polypeptide(L)'
;MIRRAGLAVNDTLGPAVVPPLAALDGFDTRLATDNVVSWGGDPDLYSRFFATSIALDRSRSTTEQPLPHTVLTLAALAAWRSGVLDLRQDALGRLTESLESGSVADAVLASALGLQAGELADFVRCQAESPFGWPARGSGEVVVARVGGFRGLGGPWTAPPASAEPMSSDGDYLITLADGGVWRLEADIFGTRLSRAETSTDRETARPVVPPASGAWPTRLAVFDTSYLAWLVLGQAA
;
A
#
# COMPACT_ATOMS: atom_id res chain seq x y z
N MET A 1 10.08 -23.24 -7.96
CA MET A 1 9.02 -22.26 -8.28
C MET A 1 9.57 -20.87 -7.99
N ILE A 2 9.74 -20.01 -9.00
CA ILE A 2 10.24 -18.65 -8.80
C ILE A 2 9.09 -17.83 -8.21
N ARG A 3 9.16 -17.48 -6.91
CA ARG A 3 8.16 -16.62 -6.27
C ARG A 3 8.44 -15.17 -6.67
N ARG A 4 7.42 -14.49 -7.22
CA ARG A 4 7.50 -13.09 -7.65
C ARG A 4 7.40 -12.15 -6.44
N ALA A 5 7.87 -10.91 -6.63
CA ALA A 5 7.57 -9.81 -5.72
C ALA A 5 6.05 -9.65 -5.56
N GLY A 6 5.59 -9.24 -4.38
CA GLY A 6 4.18 -9.14 -4.05
C GLY A 6 3.93 -8.86 -2.57
N LEU A 7 2.68 -8.56 -2.24
CA LEU A 7 2.21 -8.18 -0.90
C LEU A 7 1.23 -9.22 -0.34
N ALA A 8 1.45 -9.65 0.90
CA ALA A 8 0.66 -10.71 1.54
C ALA A 8 -0.81 -10.33 1.76
N VAL A 9 -1.13 -9.04 1.89
CA VAL A 9 -2.52 -8.55 1.99
C VAL A 9 -3.36 -8.87 0.74
N ASN A 10 -2.71 -9.28 -0.35
CA ASN A 10 -3.35 -9.68 -1.59
C ASN A 10 -3.38 -11.20 -1.80
N ASP A 11 -2.72 -12.00 -0.96
CA ASP A 11 -2.56 -13.45 -1.19
C ASP A 11 -3.90 -14.22 -1.17
N THR A 12 -4.90 -13.69 -0.46
CA THR A 12 -6.25 -14.27 -0.39
C THR A 12 -7.18 -13.77 -1.50
N LEU A 13 -6.72 -12.79 -2.30
CA LEU A 13 -7.51 -12.29 -3.41
C LEU A 13 -7.49 -13.34 -4.53
N GLY A 14 -8.64 -14.01 -4.70
CA GLY A 14 -8.90 -14.81 -5.90
C GLY A 14 -8.76 -13.98 -7.19
N PRO A 15 -8.79 -14.61 -8.36
CA PRO A 15 -8.64 -13.95 -9.65
C PRO A 15 -9.57 -12.72 -9.76
N ALA A 16 -9.05 -11.64 -10.33
CA ALA A 16 -9.77 -10.40 -10.44
C ALA A 16 -11.01 -10.57 -11.34
N VAL A 17 -12.19 -10.60 -10.74
CA VAL A 17 -13.44 -10.31 -11.45
C VAL A 17 -13.70 -8.83 -11.24
N VAL A 18 -13.30 -8.02 -12.21
CA VAL A 18 -13.51 -6.57 -12.17
C VAL A 18 -14.87 -6.30 -12.84
N PRO A 19 -15.90 -5.84 -12.11
CA PRO A 19 -17.10 -5.36 -12.75
C PRO A 19 -16.72 -4.14 -13.62
N PRO A 20 -17.25 -4.00 -14.84
CA PRO A 20 -17.01 -2.81 -15.65
C PRO A 20 -17.48 -1.58 -14.87
N LEU A 21 -16.59 -0.61 -14.70
CA LEU A 21 -16.92 0.62 -14.02
C LEU A 21 -17.81 1.45 -14.95
N ALA A 22 -19.05 1.69 -14.51
CA ALA A 22 -19.96 2.57 -15.24
C ALA A 22 -19.40 3.99 -15.30
N ALA A 23 -19.84 4.77 -16.29
CA ALA A 23 -19.51 6.19 -16.35
C ALA A 23 -19.94 6.89 -15.04
N LEU A 24 -19.06 7.76 -14.55
CA LEU A 24 -19.24 8.60 -13.37
C LEU A 24 -19.13 10.05 -13.83
N ASP A 25 -20.17 10.84 -13.58
CA ASP A 25 -20.20 12.24 -14.03
C ASP A 25 -19.05 13.03 -13.39
N GLY A 26 -18.26 13.70 -14.23
CA GLY A 26 -17.13 14.51 -13.78
C GLY A 26 -15.90 13.72 -13.30
N PHE A 27 -15.85 12.40 -13.50
CA PHE A 27 -14.70 11.58 -13.12
C PHE A 27 -14.20 10.72 -14.30
N ASP A 28 -12.99 11.00 -14.78
CA ASP A 28 -12.33 10.22 -15.83
C ASP A 28 -11.63 9.00 -15.22
N THR A 29 -12.29 7.85 -15.33
CA THR A 29 -11.82 6.58 -14.78
C THR A 29 -10.56 6.07 -15.46
N ARG A 30 -10.40 6.34 -16.77
CA ARG A 30 -9.21 5.94 -17.52
C ARG A 30 -8.00 6.74 -17.07
N LEU A 31 -8.15 8.06 -16.94
CA LEU A 31 -7.09 8.92 -16.42
C LEU A 31 -6.69 8.52 -14.99
N ALA A 32 -7.65 8.19 -14.14
CA ALA A 32 -7.37 7.74 -12.78
C ALA A 32 -6.54 6.43 -12.76
N THR A 33 -6.92 5.44 -13.60
CA THR A 33 -6.15 4.20 -13.75
C THR A 33 -4.75 4.44 -14.31
N ASP A 34 -4.62 5.30 -15.33
CA ASP A 34 -3.31 5.67 -15.91
C ASP A 34 -2.40 6.30 -14.86
N ASN A 35 -2.94 7.16 -13.98
CA ASN A 35 -2.21 7.76 -12.88
C ASN A 35 -1.74 6.71 -11.86
N VAL A 36 -2.59 5.77 -11.48
CA VAL A 36 -2.23 4.65 -10.59
C VAL A 36 -1.03 3.89 -11.13
N VAL A 37 -1.04 3.53 -12.42
CA VAL A 37 0.09 2.86 -13.08
C VAL A 37 1.34 3.73 -13.04
N SER A 38 1.22 5.01 -13.38
CA SER A 38 2.36 5.94 -13.40
C SER A 38 3.01 6.13 -12.03
N TRP A 39 2.24 5.97 -10.95
CA TRP A 39 2.70 6.08 -9.57
C TRP A 39 3.10 4.75 -8.94
N GLY A 40 3.07 3.66 -9.73
CA GLY A 40 3.56 2.34 -9.34
C GLY A 40 2.53 1.43 -8.66
N GLY A 41 1.25 1.78 -8.70
CA GLY A 41 0.15 0.94 -8.22
C GLY A 41 -0.31 -0.10 -9.24
N ASP A 42 -1.10 -1.06 -8.76
CA ASP A 42 -1.68 -2.14 -9.57
C ASP A 42 -3.05 -1.71 -10.15
N PRO A 43 -3.19 -1.56 -11.48
CA PRO A 43 -4.43 -1.09 -12.10
C PRO A 43 -5.60 -2.07 -11.95
N ASP A 44 -5.33 -3.38 -11.81
CA ASP A 44 -6.37 -4.40 -11.65
C ASP A 44 -6.91 -4.37 -10.21
N LEU A 45 -6.03 -4.21 -9.22
CA LEU A 45 -6.45 -4.00 -7.83
C LEU A 45 -7.22 -2.69 -7.68
N TYR A 46 -6.73 -1.59 -8.28
CA TYR A 46 -7.43 -0.31 -8.27
C TYR A 46 -8.85 -0.46 -8.83
N SER A 47 -8.97 -1.00 -10.04
CA SER A 47 -10.25 -1.19 -10.71
C SER A 47 -11.19 -2.10 -9.89
N ARG A 48 -10.67 -3.17 -9.30
CA ARG A 48 -11.43 -4.08 -8.43
C ARG A 48 -12.05 -3.35 -7.23
N PHE A 49 -11.23 -2.68 -6.43
CA PHE A 49 -11.70 -2.05 -5.19
C PHE A 49 -12.54 -0.80 -5.45
N PHE A 50 -12.19 -0.03 -6.47
CA PHE A 50 -12.96 1.14 -6.87
C PHE A 50 -14.33 0.74 -7.45
N ALA A 51 -14.40 -0.24 -8.36
CA ALA A 51 -15.67 -0.72 -8.90
C ALA A 51 -16.58 -1.31 -7.81
N THR A 52 -16.00 -2.10 -6.90
CA THR A 52 -16.74 -2.74 -5.80
C THR A 52 -17.38 -1.69 -4.88
N SER A 53 -16.62 -0.66 -4.50
CA SER A 53 -17.11 0.38 -3.60
C SER A 53 -18.16 1.27 -4.26
N ILE A 54 -17.99 1.64 -5.54
CA ILE A 54 -18.99 2.41 -6.30
C ILE A 54 -20.29 1.62 -6.47
N ALA A 55 -20.21 0.33 -6.79
CA ALA A 55 -21.40 -0.52 -6.92
C ALA A 55 -22.15 -0.62 -5.58
N LEU A 56 -21.40 -0.74 -4.48
CA LEU A 56 -21.97 -0.83 -3.15
C LEU A 56 -22.61 0.49 -2.69
N ASP A 57 -21.98 1.63 -2.97
CA ASP A 57 -22.54 2.96 -2.74
C ASP A 57 -23.90 3.13 -3.45
N ARG A 58 -23.94 2.83 -4.75
CA ARG A 58 -25.18 2.91 -5.55
C ARG A 58 -26.29 1.99 -5.05
N SER A 59 -25.95 0.81 -4.53
CA SER A 59 -26.95 -0.11 -3.97
C SER A 59 -27.61 0.41 -2.69
N ARG A 60 -26.99 1.39 -2.02
CA ARG A 60 -27.45 1.96 -0.75
C ARG A 60 -27.93 3.39 -0.86
N SER A 61 -27.49 4.12 -1.88
CA SER A 61 -27.92 5.49 -2.13
C SER A 61 -29.31 5.51 -2.77
N THR A 62 -30.06 6.57 -2.49
CA THR A 62 -31.29 6.92 -3.21
C THR A 62 -31.01 7.77 -4.45
N THR A 63 -29.77 8.24 -4.62
CA THR A 63 -29.32 9.02 -5.78
C THR A 63 -28.85 8.10 -6.91
N GLU A 64 -29.10 8.51 -8.15
CA GLU A 64 -28.67 7.76 -9.34
C GLU A 64 -27.15 7.76 -9.53
N GLN A 65 -26.48 8.83 -9.08
CA GLN A 65 -25.02 8.97 -9.10
C GLN A 65 -24.46 9.20 -7.69
N PRO A 66 -23.27 8.64 -7.38
CA PRO A 66 -22.52 9.01 -6.19
C PRO A 66 -22.15 10.49 -6.20
N LEU A 67 -22.05 11.09 -5.01
CA LEU A 67 -21.60 12.48 -4.89
C LEU A 67 -20.12 12.60 -5.29
N PRO A 68 -19.68 13.74 -5.88
CA PRO A 68 -18.29 13.89 -6.32
C PRO A 68 -17.24 13.64 -5.23
N HIS A 69 -17.51 14.08 -3.99
CA HIS A 69 -16.59 13.83 -2.88
C HIS A 69 -16.52 12.35 -2.52
N THR A 70 -17.63 11.62 -2.56
CA THR A 70 -17.67 10.15 -2.38
C THR A 70 -16.81 9.48 -3.42
N VAL A 71 -16.95 9.84 -4.70
CA VAL A 71 -16.13 9.28 -5.78
C VAL A 71 -14.64 9.50 -5.53
N LEU A 72 -14.24 10.72 -5.16
CA LEU A 72 -12.84 11.05 -4.88
C LEU A 72 -12.30 10.30 -3.66
N THR A 73 -13.07 10.18 -2.58
CA THR A 73 -12.70 9.39 -1.40
C THR A 73 -12.46 7.93 -1.75
N LEU A 74 -13.38 7.30 -2.48
CA LEU A 74 -13.25 5.89 -2.86
C LEU A 74 -12.10 5.68 -3.86
N ALA A 75 -11.88 6.62 -4.78
CA ALA A 75 -10.75 6.57 -5.70
C ALA A 75 -9.41 6.67 -4.96
N ALA A 76 -9.27 7.59 -4.00
CA ALA A 76 -8.04 7.73 -3.21
C ALA A 76 -7.76 6.49 -2.36
N LEU A 77 -8.78 5.94 -1.69
CA LEU A 77 -8.66 4.70 -0.91
C LEU A 77 -8.27 3.50 -1.78
N ALA A 78 -8.95 3.32 -2.92
CA ALA A 78 -8.64 2.22 -3.83
C ALA A 78 -7.25 2.37 -4.47
N ALA A 79 -6.82 3.60 -4.78
CA ALA A 79 -5.50 3.85 -5.33
C ALA A 79 -4.39 3.57 -4.30
N TRP A 80 -4.55 4.01 -3.05
CA TRP A 80 -3.65 3.61 -1.97
C TRP A 80 -3.64 2.09 -1.75
N ARG A 81 -4.83 1.47 -1.70
CA ARG A 81 -5.00 0.00 -1.57
C ARG A 81 -4.34 -0.79 -2.70
N SER A 82 -4.18 -0.18 -3.87
CA SER A 82 -3.48 -0.75 -5.02
C SER A 82 -1.95 -0.59 -4.99
N GLY A 83 -1.41 0.07 -3.96
CA GLY A 83 0.03 0.19 -3.73
C GLY A 83 0.63 1.57 -4.02
N VAL A 84 -0.19 2.59 -4.30
CA VAL A 84 0.28 3.97 -4.48
C VAL A 84 0.60 4.60 -3.10
N LEU A 85 1.85 4.47 -2.66
CA LEU A 85 2.30 4.93 -1.34
C LEU A 85 2.06 6.42 -1.07
N ASP A 86 2.23 7.26 -2.09
CA ASP A 86 2.11 8.72 -1.94
C ASP A 86 0.68 9.16 -1.58
N LEU A 87 -0.32 8.31 -1.86
CA LEU A 87 -1.72 8.60 -1.55
C LEU A 87 -2.13 8.22 -0.13
N ARG A 88 -1.26 7.55 0.66
CA ARG A 88 -1.62 7.11 2.01
C ARG A 88 -2.19 8.22 2.87
N GLN A 89 -1.54 9.39 2.91
CA GLN A 89 -1.96 10.50 3.76
C GLN A 89 -3.29 11.12 3.31
N ASP A 90 -3.47 11.33 2.00
CA ASP A 90 -4.73 11.86 1.45
C ASP A 90 -5.87 10.85 1.66
N ALA A 91 -5.62 9.56 1.42
CA ALA A 91 -6.60 8.50 1.62
C ALA A 91 -7.05 8.39 3.09
N LEU A 92 -6.11 8.44 4.04
CA LEU A 92 -6.43 8.43 5.47
C LEU A 92 -7.16 9.70 5.91
N GLY A 93 -6.76 10.88 5.42
CA GLY A 93 -7.46 12.13 5.73
C GLY A 93 -8.92 12.10 5.26
N ARG A 94 -9.17 11.65 4.03
CA ARG A 94 -10.51 11.49 3.47
C ARG A 94 -11.33 10.43 4.21
N LEU A 95 -10.69 9.34 4.65
CA LEU A 95 -11.33 8.32 5.46
C LEU A 95 -11.81 8.91 6.78
N THR A 96 -10.94 9.61 7.50
CA THR A 96 -11.28 10.27 8.78
C THR A 96 -12.42 11.27 8.59
N GLU A 97 -12.34 12.16 7.60
CA GLU A 97 -13.39 13.15 7.32
C GLU A 97 -14.74 12.47 7.00
N SER A 98 -14.71 11.39 6.22
CA SER A 98 -15.93 10.65 5.86
C SER A 98 -16.58 9.97 7.06
N LEU A 99 -15.77 9.42 7.97
CA LEU A 99 -16.23 8.81 9.22
C LEU A 99 -16.81 9.84 10.19
N GLU A 100 -16.15 10.99 10.34
CA GLU A 100 -16.60 12.08 11.24
C GLU A 100 -17.90 12.73 10.75
N SER A 101 -18.03 12.94 9.44
CA SER A 101 -19.22 13.54 8.84
C SER A 101 -20.37 12.54 8.62
N GLY A 102 -20.08 11.24 8.59
CA GLY A 102 -21.03 10.22 8.16
C GLY A 102 -21.46 10.36 6.69
N SER A 103 -20.67 11.05 5.86
CA SER A 103 -21.00 11.33 4.45
C SER A 103 -20.93 10.10 3.55
N VAL A 104 -20.14 9.09 3.94
CA VAL A 104 -20.01 7.81 3.24
C VAL A 104 -20.20 6.69 4.25
N ALA A 105 -21.06 5.72 3.94
CA ALA A 105 -21.32 4.60 4.83
C ALA A 105 -20.05 3.74 5.05
N ASP A 106 -19.79 3.34 6.30
CA ASP A 106 -18.62 2.54 6.70
C ASP A 106 -18.38 1.31 5.81
N ALA A 107 -19.46 0.59 5.47
CA ALA A 107 -19.35 -0.59 4.62
C ALA A 107 -18.87 -0.28 3.18
N VAL A 108 -19.13 0.93 2.68
CA VAL A 108 -18.62 1.41 1.38
C VAL A 108 -17.13 1.74 1.50
N LEU A 109 -16.73 2.47 2.54
CA LEU A 109 -15.33 2.79 2.83
C LEU A 109 -14.48 1.52 3.02
N ALA A 110 -14.97 0.57 3.82
CA ALA A 110 -14.34 -0.72 4.04
C ALA A 110 -14.11 -1.48 2.72
N SER A 111 -15.10 -1.47 1.82
CA SER A 111 -14.98 -2.18 0.54
C SER A 111 -13.91 -1.60 -0.39
N ALA A 112 -13.65 -0.28 -0.33
CA ALA A 112 -12.56 0.35 -1.09
C ALA A 112 -11.16 -0.05 -0.59
N LEU A 113 -11.06 -0.53 0.66
CA LEU A 113 -9.85 -1.06 1.27
C LEU A 113 -9.77 -2.60 1.20
N GLY A 114 -10.80 -3.26 0.66
CA GLY A 114 -10.91 -4.72 0.66
C GLY A 114 -11.17 -5.33 2.04
N LEU A 115 -11.73 -4.56 2.97
CA LEU A 115 -12.09 -4.97 4.32
C LEU A 115 -13.56 -5.43 4.38
N GLN A 116 -13.87 -6.25 5.38
CA GLN A 116 -15.26 -6.44 5.82
C GLN A 116 -15.75 -5.19 6.56
N ALA A 117 -17.05 -4.92 6.51
CA ALA A 117 -17.63 -3.71 7.11
C ALA A 117 -17.30 -3.55 8.60
N GLY A 118 -17.25 -4.67 9.36
CA GLY A 118 -16.93 -4.66 10.79
C GLY A 118 -15.45 -4.44 11.11
N GLU A 119 -14.56 -4.46 10.13
CA GLU A 119 -13.10 -4.35 10.33
C GLU A 119 -12.59 -2.91 10.21
N LEU A 120 -13.42 -1.97 9.75
CA LEU A 120 -12.99 -0.60 9.44
C LEU A 120 -12.47 0.15 10.67
N ALA A 121 -13.20 0.07 11.79
CA ALA A 121 -12.81 0.74 13.03
C ALA A 121 -11.46 0.22 13.57
N ASP A 122 -11.26 -1.10 13.51
CA ASP A 122 -10.00 -1.72 13.92
C ASP A 122 -8.86 -1.34 12.96
N PHE A 123 -9.11 -1.30 11.65
CA PHE A 123 -8.14 -0.83 10.67
C PHE A 123 -7.69 0.61 10.94
N VAL A 124 -8.63 1.53 11.21
CA VAL A 124 -8.31 2.93 11.54
C VAL A 124 -7.43 3.00 12.80
N ARG A 125 -7.76 2.25 13.85
CA ARG A 125 -6.94 2.16 15.07
C ARG A 125 -5.53 1.66 14.75
N CYS A 126 -5.41 0.58 13.99
CA CYS A 126 -4.10 0.02 13.62
C CYS A 126 -3.27 0.99 12.75
N GLN A 127 -3.91 1.74 11.84
CA GLN A 127 -3.21 2.71 10.97
C GLN A 127 -2.73 3.96 11.71
N ALA A 128 -3.38 4.32 12.82
CA ALA A 128 -2.90 5.36 13.72
C ALA A 128 -1.62 4.94 14.46
N GLU A 129 -1.43 3.64 14.70
CA GLU A 129 -0.24 3.09 15.33
C GLU A 129 0.89 2.86 14.33
N SER A 130 0.60 2.32 13.15
CA SER A 130 1.65 2.00 12.16
C SER A 130 1.14 1.95 10.71
N PRO A 131 1.96 2.31 9.71
CA PRO A 131 1.66 2.07 8.29
C PRO A 131 1.42 0.59 7.95
N PHE A 132 1.89 -0.35 8.78
CA PHE A 132 1.68 -1.79 8.61
C PHE A 132 0.44 -2.33 9.32
N GLY A 133 -0.34 -1.47 9.98
CA GLY A 133 -1.52 -1.85 10.74
C GLY A 133 -2.60 -2.53 9.88
N TRP A 134 -2.94 -3.78 10.22
CA TRP A 134 -3.98 -4.55 9.54
C TRP A 134 -4.78 -5.44 10.51
N PRO A 135 -6.12 -5.41 10.50
CA PRO A 135 -6.95 -6.10 11.50
C PRO A 135 -6.80 -7.63 11.47
N ALA A 136 -6.51 -8.25 10.32
CA ALA A 136 -6.38 -9.70 10.18
C ALA A 136 -4.93 -10.21 10.21
N ARG A 137 -4.07 -9.65 11.07
CA ARG A 137 -2.69 -10.13 11.27
C ARG A 137 -2.76 -11.41 12.13
N GLY A 138 -2.66 -12.58 11.51
CA GLY A 138 -2.57 -13.86 12.23
C GLY A 138 -1.43 -13.89 13.26
N SER A 139 -1.31 -14.98 14.04
CA SER A 139 -0.22 -15.12 15.00
C SER A 139 1.11 -15.45 14.32
N GLY A 140 2.19 -14.77 14.73
CA GLY A 140 3.56 -15.06 14.28
C GLY A 140 4.19 -13.98 13.40
N GLU A 141 5.40 -14.26 12.91
CA GLU A 141 6.04 -13.43 11.89
C GLU A 141 5.33 -13.61 10.54
N VAL A 142 5.02 -12.51 9.87
CA VAL A 142 4.37 -12.52 8.56
C VAL A 142 5.28 -11.81 7.55
N VAL A 143 5.55 -12.46 6.42
CA VAL A 143 6.21 -11.80 5.29
C VAL A 143 5.18 -10.88 4.64
N VAL A 144 5.29 -9.57 4.85
CA VAL A 144 4.39 -8.56 4.29
C VAL A 144 4.64 -8.38 2.81
N ALA A 145 5.90 -8.25 2.43
CA ALA A 145 6.27 -8.02 1.04
C ALA A 145 7.56 -8.75 0.67
N ARG A 146 7.67 -9.11 -0.60
CA ARG A 146 8.94 -9.50 -1.22
C ARG A 146 9.28 -8.47 -2.27
N VAL A 147 10.49 -7.93 -2.22
CA VAL A 147 10.92 -6.83 -3.10
C VAL A 147 12.26 -7.17 -3.76
N GLY A 148 12.54 -6.49 -4.86
CA GLY A 148 13.75 -6.68 -5.64
C GLY A 148 13.54 -7.58 -6.85
N GLY A 149 14.58 -8.31 -7.21
CA GLY A 149 14.64 -9.20 -8.36
C GLY A 149 15.93 -9.01 -9.15
N PHE A 150 16.35 -10.07 -9.82
CA PHE A 150 17.52 -10.03 -10.68
C PHE A 150 17.24 -9.24 -11.96
N ARG A 151 18.14 -8.31 -12.32
CA ARG A 151 18.01 -7.46 -13.51
C ARG A 151 17.90 -8.25 -14.82
N GLY A 152 18.58 -9.39 -14.93
CA GLY A 152 18.45 -10.27 -16.10
C GLY A 152 17.05 -10.88 -16.28
N LEU A 153 16.19 -10.78 -15.25
CA LEU A 153 14.79 -11.23 -15.27
C LEU A 153 13.80 -10.05 -15.09
N GLY A 154 14.25 -8.81 -15.33
CA GLY A 154 13.43 -7.60 -15.23
C GLY A 154 13.38 -6.96 -13.84
N GLY A 155 14.17 -7.44 -12.87
CA GLY A 155 14.28 -6.82 -11.55
C GLY A 155 15.25 -5.62 -11.49
N PRO A 156 15.36 -4.96 -10.33
CA PRO A 156 16.21 -3.78 -10.16
C PRO A 156 17.71 -4.11 -9.97
N TRP A 157 18.06 -5.30 -9.49
CA TRP A 157 19.39 -5.54 -8.91
C TRP A 157 20.34 -6.35 -9.81
N THR A 158 21.60 -5.91 -9.86
CA THR A 158 22.71 -6.57 -10.56
C THR A 158 23.46 -7.57 -9.69
N ALA A 159 23.38 -7.40 -8.36
CA ALA A 159 23.94 -8.29 -7.36
C ALA A 159 22.90 -8.53 -6.24
N PRO A 160 22.98 -9.63 -5.47
CA PRO A 160 22.11 -9.86 -4.33
C PRO A 160 22.31 -8.79 -3.24
N PRO A 161 21.29 -8.51 -2.40
CA PRO A 161 21.42 -7.64 -1.26
C PRO A 161 22.34 -8.28 -0.20
N ALA A 162 23.34 -7.52 0.25
CA ALA A 162 24.31 -7.93 1.26
C ALA A 162 23.90 -7.47 2.67
N SER A 163 23.31 -6.29 2.80
CA SER A 163 22.78 -5.77 4.06
C SER A 163 21.53 -4.93 3.85
N ALA A 164 20.75 -4.78 4.93
CA ALA A 164 19.62 -3.86 5.00
C ALA A 164 19.55 -3.21 6.38
N GLU A 165 19.36 -1.90 6.40
CA GLU A 165 19.35 -1.09 7.61
C GLU A 165 18.04 -0.29 7.69
N PRO A 166 17.31 -0.33 8.83
CA PRO A 166 16.13 0.51 9.00
C PRO A 166 16.52 1.99 9.07
N MET A 167 15.69 2.84 8.50
CA MET A 167 15.78 4.29 8.64
C MET A 167 14.87 4.78 9.79
N SER A 168 14.72 6.09 9.94
CA SER A 168 13.97 6.69 11.07
C SER A 168 12.46 6.43 11.07
N SER A 169 11.89 6.03 9.94
CA SER A 169 10.45 5.76 9.78
C SER A 169 10.16 4.28 9.52
N ASP A 170 9.07 3.78 10.08
CA ASP A 170 8.55 2.43 9.78
C ASP A 170 8.43 2.22 8.27
N GLY A 171 8.97 1.10 7.78
CA GLY A 171 8.87 0.74 6.36
C GLY A 171 9.89 1.42 5.45
N ASP A 172 10.82 2.21 6.00
CA ASP A 172 11.92 2.83 5.26
C ASP A 172 13.24 2.11 5.55
N TYR A 173 13.89 1.59 4.51
CA TYR A 173 15.14 0.84 4.62
C TYR A 173 16.15 1.25 3.57
N LEU A 174 17.42 1.25 3.97
CA LEU A 174 18.55 1.32 3.05
C LEU A 174 19.07 -0.11 2.80
N ILE A 175 19.20 -0.49 1.53
CA ILE A 175 19.66 -1.81 1.08
C ILE A 175 20.99 -1.61 0.35
N THR A 176 22.03 -2.31 0.81
CA THR A 176 23.33 -2.35 0.14
C THR A 176 23.49 -3.68 -0.57
N LEU A 177 23.74 -3.64 -1.87
CA LEU A 177 24.00 -4.82 -2.71
C LEU A 177 25.46 -5.27 -2.57
N ALA A 178 25.73 -6.54 -2.89
CA ALA A 178 27.08 -7.11 -2.83
C ALA A 178 28.08 -6.45 -3.79
N ASP A 179 27.60 -5.75 -4.83
CA ASP A 179 28.43 -4.94 -5.74
C ASP A 179 28.59 -3.48 -5.28
N GLY A 180 28.12 -3.14 -4.08
CA GLY A 180 28.16 -1.79 -3.51
C GLY A 180 27.03 -0.87 -3.96
N GLY A 181 26.10 -1.33 -4.80
CA GLY A 181 24.92 -0.56 -5.18
C GLY A 181 24.02 -0.29 -3.97
N VAL A 182 23.52 0.94 -3.82
CA VAL A 182 22.65 1.32 -2.69
C VAL A 182 21.24 1.67 -3.19
N TRP A 183 20.25 1.10 -2.52
CA TRP A 183 18.82 1.27 -2.82
C TRP A 183 18.07 1.66 -1.57
N ARG A 184 17.01 2.44 -1.73
CA ARG A 184 16.06 2.78 -0.67
C ARG A 184 14.74 2.06 -0.95
N LEU A 185 14.21 1.43 0.08
CA LEU A 185 12.90 0.81 0.10
C LEU A 185 11.98 1.66 0.98
N GLU A 186 10.86 2.09 0.42
CA GLU A 186 9.73 2.65 1.17
C GLU A 186 8.58 1.66 1.08
N ALA A 187 7.87 1.42 2.18
CA ALA A 187 6.80 0.42 2.22
C ALA A 187 5.73 0.75 3.26
N ASP A 188 4.52 0.28 2.98
CA ASP A 188 3.43 0.17 3.96
C ASP A 188 2.71 -1.18 3.76
N ILE A 189 1.53 -1.34 4.37
CA ILE A 189 0.75 -2.58 4.24
C ILE A 189 0.28 -2.87 2.80
N PHE A 190 0.15 -1.87 1.93
CA PHE A 190 -0.42 -2.00 0.59
C PHE A 190 0.58 -1.83 -0.54
N GLY A 191 1.75 -1.25 -0.30
CA GLY A 191 2.68 -0.88 -1.35
C GLY A 191 4.14 -1.00 -0.95
N THR A 192 5.00 -1.07 -1.97
CA THR A 192 6.46 -0.96 -1.83
C THR A 192 7.02 -0.15 -2.98
N ARG A 193 8.00 0.72 -2.71
CA ARG A 193 8.75 1.46 -3.71
C ARG A 193 10.23 1.24 -3.50
N LEU A 194 10.91 0.80 -4.56
CA LEU A 194 12.36 0.73 -4.61
C LEU A 194 12.90 1.88 -5.48
N SER A 195 13.77 2.68 -4.90
CA SER A 195 14.48 3.74 -5.61
C SER A 195 15.98 3.60 -5.38
N ARG A 196 16.80 4.04 -6.35
CA ARG A 196 18.25 4.06 -6.14
C ARG A 196 18.56 5.16 -5.12
N ALA A 197 19.33 4.85 -4.09
CA ALA A 197 19.75 5.88 -3.15
C ALA A 197 20.77 6.80 -3.85
N GLU A 198 20.53 8.11 -3.80
CA GLU A 198 21.56 9.06 -4.21
C GLU A 198 22.69 9.06 -3.19
N THR A 199 23.92 8.90 -3.65
CA THR A 199 25.14 9.08 -2.87
C THR A 199 25.39 10.57 -2.58
N SER A 200 24.36 11.31 -2.16
CA SER A 200 24.54 12.70 -1.75
C SER A 200 24.75 12.73 -0.25
N THR A 201 25.94 13.18 0.16
CA THR A 201 26.33 13.51 1.54
C THR A 201 25.48 14.62 2.20
N ASP A 202 24.43 15.11 1.53
CA ASP A 202 23.57 16.22 1.97
C ASP A 202 22.09 15.83 1.89
N ARG A 203 21.52 15.12 2.88
CA ARG A 203 20.06 14.96 3.02
C ARG A 203 19.57 14.85 4.47
N GLU A 204 20.01 15.77 5.32
CA GLU A 204 19.41 15.99 6.65
C GLU A 204 18.61 17.31 6.74
N THR A 205 18.36 17.98 5.62
CA THR A 205 17.58 19.22 5.60
C THR A 205 16.23 19.04 4.91
N ALA A 206 15.18 19.27 5.71
CA ALA A 206 13.75 19.28 5.36
C ALA A 206 13.09 17.91 5.11
N ARG A 207 13.04 17.07 6.14
CA ARG A 207 12.10 15.94 6.19
C ARG A 207 10.98 16.26 7.19
N PRO A 208 9.70 15.99 6.87
CA PRO A 208 8.62 16.11 7.85
C PRO A 208 8.95 15.28 9.09
N VAL A 209 8.56 15.74 10.27
CA VAL A 209 8.69 14.99 11.53
C VAL A 209 7.82 13.74 11.41
N VAL A 210 8.43 12.61 11.07
CA VAL A 210 7.76 11.31 11.04
C VAL A 210 7.78 10.76 12.47
N PRO A 211 6.64 10.28 13.01
CA PRO A 211 6.64 9.66 14.32
C PRO A 211 7.62 8.48 14.36
N PRO A 212 8.31 8.27 15.50
CA PRO A 212 9.23 7.16 15.67
C PRO A 212 8.49 5.83 15.49
N ALA A 213 9.24 4.80 15.11
CA ALA A 213 8.74 3.42 15.01
C ALA A 213 7.88 3.07 16.24
N SER A 214 6.62 2.71 16.00
CA SER A 214 5.62 2.51 17.07
C SER A 214 5.96 1.37 18.01
N GLY A 215 6.79 0.41 17.55
CA GLY A 215 7.10 -0.81 18.28
C GLY A 215 5.93 -1.82 18.35
N ALA A 216 4.68 -1.39 18.15
CA ALA A 216 3.50 -2.28 18.08
C ALA A 216 3.48 -3.13 16.79
N TRP A 217 4.13 -2.63 15.74
CA TRP A 217 4.22 -3.28 14.43
C TRP A 217 5.69 -3.38 13.99
N PRO A 218 6.51 -4.18 14.71
CA PRO A 218 7.94 -4.23 14.44
C PRO A 218 8.18 -4.81 13.05
N THR A 219 8.87 -4.05 12.19
CA THR A 219 9.22 -4.48 10.84
C THR A 219 10.73 -4.68 10.71
N ARG A 220 11.14 -5.68 9.94
CA ARG A 220 12.53 -5.91 9.56
C ARG A 220 12.62 -6.30 8.10
N LEU A 221 13.74 -5.98 7.47
CA LEU A 221 14.04 -6.43 6.12
C LEU A 221 15.07 -7.57 6.18
N ALA A 222 14.65 -8.78 5.81
CA ALA A 222 15.54 -9.94 5.71
C ALA A 222 16.16 -10.00 4.30
N VAL A 223 17.49 -10.09 4.23
CA VAL A 223 18.25 -10.22 3.00
C VAL A 223 19.03 -11.54 3.01
N PHE A 224 19.35 -12.04 1.81
CA PHE A 224 20.07 -13.31 1.64
C PHE A 224 21.11 -13.14 0.54
N ASP A 225 22.33 -13.57 0.81
CA ASP A 225 23.47 -13.52 -0.12
C ASP A 225 23.28 -14.37 -1.41
N THR A 226 22.34 -15.30 -1.37
CA THR A 226 22.01 -16.24 -2.46
C THR A 226 20.70 -15.91 -3.17
N SER A 227 20.03 -14.81 -2.80
CA SER A 227 18.73 -14.42 -3.34
C SER A 227 18.78 -12.99 -3.88
N TYR A 228 18.10 -12.73 -4.98
CA TYR A 228 17.85 -11.36 -5.45
C TYR A 228 16.55 -10.77 -4.88
N LEU A 229 16.03 -11.32 -3.77
CA LEU A 229 14.84 -10.83 -3.10
C LEU A 229 15.17 -10.44 -1.65
N ALA A 230 14.66 -9.30 -1.22
CA ALA A 230 14.57 -8.93 0.18
C ALA A 230 13.13 -9.15 0.69
N TRP A 231 12.99 -9.62 1.91
CA TRP A 231 11.69 -9.94 2.51
C TRP A 231 11.39 -8.94 3.61
N LEU A 232 10.34 -8.16 3.44
CA LEU A 232 9.81 -7.30 4.48
C LEU A 232 8.97 -8.17 5.41
N VAL A 233 9.42 -8.31 6.65
CA VAL A 233 8.82 -9.16 7.67
C VAL A 233 8.25 -8.27 8.76
N LEU A 234 6.97 -8.48 9.04
CA LEU A 234 6.31 -7.98 10.23
C LEU A 234 6.52 -9.02 11.34
N GLY A 235 7.21 -8.62 12.41
CA GLY A 235 7.56 -9.48 13.54
C GLY A 235 6.33 -9.90 14.36
N GLN A 236 6.50 -10.57 15.48
CA GLN A 236 5.42 -10.69 16.47
C GLN A 236 5.29 -9.37 17.23
N ALA A 237 4.04 -8.95 17.51
CA ALA A 237 3.82 -7.88 18.49
C ALA A 237 4.31 -8.36 19.86
N ALA A 238 4.96 -7.47 20.62
CA ALA A 238 5.48 -7.75 21.95
C ALA A 238 4.36 -7.90 22.98
#